data_AF-A0A9D0IHW4-F1
#
_entry.id   AF-A0A9D0IHW4-F1
#
_cell.length_a   1.000
_cell.length_b   1.000
_cell.length_c   1.000
_cell.angle_alpha   90.00
_cell.angle_beta   90.00
_cell.angle_gamma   90.00
#
_symmetry.space_group_name_H-M   'P 1'
#
loop_
_entity.id
_entity.type
_entity.pdbx_description
1 polymer ?
#
loop_
_entity_poly.entity_id
_entity_poly.type
_entity_poly.pdbx_seq_one_letter_code
_entity_poly.pdbx_strand_id
1 'polypeptide(L)'
;MRSNKILGSILLCTIGLCATPQSALAVSLSGLITIAPGTIGPVEFTRPNGAIGIRNQYTGGSYFAMNANNPNANAAMLTPGTARGIELGTYQNYVLDPDVPHPQGWKGDINGDGVADGAAGTGYTNAPPIQQSTAFAPFSFFGVSTYIGLNPVGYQSGQAHAAPSVDLDMSSCVGNVCSLTADLSGWEVFWNGSSFEQGPRPVNTGPFGLATGVYDLVTRQYSLDWVSQINGGPFNGVSGFWHIEGSVVPVPAAVWLFASGLAGLAAAARRKPV
;
A
#
# COMPACT_ATOMS: atom_id res chain seq x y z
N MET A 1 -36.68 -68.86 -13.33
CA MET A 1 -37.62 -67.95 -12.64
C MET A 1 -36.97 -67.44 -11.35
N ARG A 2 -37.26 -66.18 -11.00
CA ARG A 2 -36.81 -65.39 -9.83
C ARG A 2 -35.46 -64.68 -9.93
N SER A 3 -35.56 -63.51 -10.56
CA SER A 3 -34.97 -62.23 -10.16
C SER A 3 -34.78 -62.08 -8.64
N ASN A 4 -33.62 -61.55 -8.22
CA ASN A 4 -33.54 -60.61 -7.11
C ASN A 4 -32.40 -59.61 -7.36
N LYS A 5 -32.81 -58.36 -7.58
CA LYS A 5 -31.98 -57.16 -7.61
C LYS A 5 -31.68 -56.75 -6.17
N ILE A 6 -30.45 -56.35 -5.87
CA ILE A 6 -30.17 -55.49 -4.70
C ILE A 6 -29.46 -54.24 -5.21
N LEU A 7 -30.13 -53.12 -4.97
CA LEU A 7 -29.70 -51.74 -5.18
C LEU A 7 -28.49 -51.41 -4.30
N GLY A 8 -27.53 -50.68 -4.87
CA GLY A 8 -26.52 -49.91 -4.14
C GLY A 8 -26.52 -48.47 -4.66
N SER A 9 -26.92 -47.55 -3.81
CA SER A 9 -27.28 -46.15 -4.05
C SER A 9 -26.20 -45.30 -4.77
N ILE A 10 -26.60 -44.62 -5.84
CA ILE A 10 -25.88 -43.47 -6.39
C ILE A 10 -26.38 -42.23 -5.66
N LEU A 11 -25.53 -41.63 -4.83
CA LEU A 11 -25.75 -40.36 -4.19
C LEU A 11 -25.64 -39.26 -5.27
N LEU A 12 -26.78 -38.79 -5.77
CA LEU A 12 -26.86 -37.64 -6.66
C LEU A 12 -26.63 -36.37 -5.82
N CYS A 13 -25.43 -35.80 -5.88
CA CYS A 13 -25.15 -34.51 -5.28
C CYS A 13 -25.71 -33.41 -6.20
N THR A 14 -26.93 -32.98 -5.95
CA THR A 14 -27.51 -31.78 -6.55
C THR A 14 -26.79 -30.56 -6.01
N ILE A 15 -25.86 -30.02 -6.81
CA ILE A 15 -25.30 -28.69 -6.58
C ILE A 15 -26.39 -27.68 -6.97
N GLY A 16 -26.94 -27.02 -5.96
CA GLY A 16 -27.85 -25.90 -6.14
C GLY A 16 -27.13 -24.75 -6.84
N LEU A 17 -27.67 -24.31 -7.97
CA LEU A 17 -27.37 -23.03 -8.58
C LEU A 17 -27.87 -21.92 -7.65
N CYS A 18 -27.04 -21.47 -6.72
CA CYS A 18 -27.22 -20.18 -6.09
C CYS A 18 -26.93 -19.10 -7.15
N ALA A 19 -27.99 -18.41 -7.59
CA ALA A 19 -27.89 -17.19 -8.35
C ALA A 19 -27.25 -16.11 -7.46
N THR A 20 -25.93 -15.94 -7.55
CA THR A 20 -25.22 -14.78 -7.02
C THR A 20 -25.54 -13.57 -7.92
N PRO A 21 -25.95 -12.42 -7.39
CA PRO A 21 -25.98 -11.20 -8.16
C PRO A 21 -24.55 -10.89 -8.64
N GLN A 22 -24.44 -10.72 -9.94
CA GLN A 22 -23.20 -10.58 -10.69
C GLN A 22 -22.60 -9.18 -10.43
N SER A 23 -21.75 -9.06 -9.43
CA SER A 23 -20.64 -8.10 -9.43
C SER A 23 -19.37 -8.89 -9.79
N ALA A 24 -19.35 -9.39 -11.02
CA ALA A 24 -18.32 -10.29 -11.49
C ALA A 24 -17.12 -9.49 -12.02
N LEU A 25 -15.93 -9.94 -11.60
CA LEU A 25 -14.60 -9.75 -12.20
C LEU A 25 -13.61 -8.77 -11.54
N ALA A 26 -13.74 -8.49 -10.24
CA ALA A 26 -12.60 -7.98 -9.47
C ALA A 26 -11.58 -9.11 -9.23
N VAL A 27 -10.31 -8.92 -9.60
CA VAL A 27 -9.22 -9.89 -9.38
C VAL A 27 -8.18 -9.28 -8.45
N SER A 28 -8.05 -9.84 -7.25
CA SER A 28 -7.03 -9.41 -6.30
C SER A 28 -5.63 -9.84 -6.76
N LEU A 29 -4.71 -8.88 -6.79
CA LEU A 29 -3.30 -9.15 -7.00
C LEU A 29 -2.67 -9.74 -5.74
N SER A 30 -1.58 -10.48 -5.92
CA SER A 30 -0.79 -11.05 -4.84
C SER A 30 0.70 -10.97 -5.15
N GLY A 31 1.52 -10.94 -4.09
CA GLY A 31 2.97 -10.82 -4.19
C GLY A 31 3.45 -9.39 -3.98
N LEU A 32 4.54 -9.03 -4.65
CA LEU A 32 5.21 -7.76 -4.46
C LEU A 32 4.81 -6.79 -5.58
N ILE A 33 4.31 -5.61 -5.24
CA ILE A 33 4.26 -4.49 -6.17
C ILE A 33 5.53 -3.66 -6.00
N THR A 34 6.42 -3.73 -6.99
CA THR A 34 7.71 -3.05 -6.97
C THR A 34 7.55 -1.56 -7.15
N ILE A 35 8.46 -0.78 -6.57
CA ILE A 35 8.48 0.68 -6.70
C ILE A 35 9.59 1.08 -7.67
N ALA A 36 9.21 1.67 -8.80
CA ALA A 36 10.15 2.32 -9.70
C ALA A 36 10.66 3.62 -9.05
N PRO A 37 11.98 3.84 -8.94
CA PRO A 37 12.52 5.03 -8.32
C PRO A 37 12.16 6.28 -9.13
N GLY A 38 11.70 7.32 -8.46
CA GLY A 38 11.49 8.63 -9.03
C GLY A 38 12.79 9.22 -9.58
N THR A 39 12.74 9.79 -10.77
CA THR A 39 13.89 10.34 -11.47
C THR A 39 13.63 11.78 -11.89
N ILE A 40 14.64 12.61 -11.67
CA ILE A 40 14.72 13.97 -12.20
C ILE A 40 15.96 14.02 -13.08
N GLY A 41 15.80 14.44 -14.33
CA GLY A 41 16.86 14.53 -15.31
C GLY A 41 16.89 15.87 -16.04
N PRO A 42 18.00 16.20 -16.70
CA PRO A 42 18.09 17.40 -17.52
C PRO A 42 17.19 17.25 -18.76
N VAL A 43 16.34 18.25 -18.98
CA VAL A 43 15.50 18.38 -20.17
C VAL A 43 15.85 19.68 -20.88
N GLU A 44 16.04 19.59 -22.19
CA GLU A 44 16.27 20.74 -23.04
C GLU A 44 14.96 21.50 -23.29
N PHE A 45 15.04 22.82 -23.27
CA PHE A 45 13.93 23.68 -23.67
C PHE A 45 14.43 24.83 -24.53
N THR A 46 13.63 25.17 -25.55
CA THR A 46 13.93 26.29 -26.43
C THR A 46 13.32 27.57 -25.87
N ARG A 47 14.15 28.58 -25.63
CA ARG A 47 13.72 29.91 -25.21
C ARG A 47 13.08 30.68 -26.38
N PRO A 48 12.28 31.73 -26.11
CA PRO A 48 11.68 32.55 -27.17
C PRO A 48 12.67 33.17 -28.15
N ASN A 49 13.93 33.35 -27.75
CA ASN A 49 15.01 33.86 -28.61
C ASN A 49 15.76 32.77 -29.39
N GLY A 50 15.27 31.52 -29.39
CA GLY A 50 15.88 30.38 -30.06
C GLY A 50 17.04 29.72 -29.32
N ALA A 51 17.47 30.24 -28.16
CA ALA A 51 18.53 29.62 -27.37
C ALA A 51 18.03 28.36 -26.63
N ILE A 52 18.87 27.33 -26.59
CA ILE A 52 18.60 26.10 -25.82
C ILE A 52 19.02 26.33 -24.37
N GLY A 53 18.11 26.04 -23.44
CA GLY A 53 18.38 25.96 -22.02
C GLY A 53 18.22 24.53 -21.51
N ILE A 54 18.85 24.24 -20.37
CA ILE A 54 18.68 22.97 -19.66
C ILE A 54 17.98 23.28 -18.33
N ARG A 55 16.97 22.48 -17.99
CA ARG A 55 16.35 22.48 -16.67
C ARG A 55 16.13 21.06 -16.21
N ASN A 56 16.25 20.83 -14.92
CA ASN A 56 15.91 19.54 -14.35
C ASN A 56 14.40 19.39 -14.27
N GLN A 57 13.88 18.27 -14.76
CA GLN A 57 12.47 17.91 -14.70
C GLN A 57 12.29 16.44 -14.36
N TYR A 58 11.13 16.10 -13.83
CA TYR A 58 10.68 14.72 -13.66
C TYR A 58 10.72 13.97 -14.99
N THR A 59 11.34 12.80 -14.97
CA THR A 59 11.54 11.93 -16.14
C THR A 59 10.88 10.56 -16.01
N GLY A 60 10.32 10.22 -14.85
CA GLY A 60 9.64 8.94 -14.59
C GLY A 60 9.80 8.47 -13.14
N GLY A 61 9.05 7.45 -12.74
CA GLY A 61 9.11 6.81 -11.43
C GLY A 61 8.18 7.39 -10.37
N SER A 62 8.23 6.79 -9.18
CA SER A 62 7.31 7.14 -8.09
C SER A 62 7.68 8.46 -7.41
N TYR A 63 6.68 9.26 -7.02
CA TYR A 63 6.88 10.52 -6.31
C TYR A 63 5.74 10.86 -5.35
N PHE A 64 6.07 11.71 -4.39
CA PHE A 64 5.12 12.44 -3.56
C PHE A 64 5.15 13.91 -3.94
N ALA A 65 4.01 14.58 -4.05
CA ALA A 65 3.92 16.01 -4.27
C ALA A 65 2.93 16.66 -3.31
N MET A 66 3.27 17.85 -2.81
CA MET A 66 2.32 18.62 -2.00
C MET A 66 1.27 19.32 -2.86
N ASN A 67 0.05 19.39 -2.31
CA ASN A 67 -1.14 20.10 -2.78
C ASN A 67 -1.76 19.59 -4.08
N ALA A 68 -0.94 19.26 -5.09
CA ALA A 68 -1.40 18.83 -6.40
C ALA A 68 -0.38 17.92 -7.07
N ASN A 69 -0.82 17.26 -8.14
CA ASN A 69 0.06 16.52 -9.04
C ASN A 69 1.02 17.48 -9.76
N ASN A 70 2.18 17.73 -9.14
CA ASN A 70 3.22 18.59 -9.70
C ASN A 70 4.62 18.07 -9.36
N PRO A 71 5.12 17.05 -10.09
CA PRO A 71 6.39 16.40 -9.81
C PRO A 71 7.62 17.29 -10.04
N ASN A 72 7.45 18.51 -10.57
CA ASN A 72 8.53 19.43 -10.90
C ASN A 72 8.70 20.60 -9.90
N ALA A 73 7.85 20.70 -8.88
CA ALA A 73 7.87 21.82 -7.92
C ALA A 73 8.07 21.35 -6.48
N ASN A 74 6.99 20.96 -5.79
CA ASN A 74 7.00 20.60 -4.38
C ASN A 74 6.91 19.08 -4.23
N ALA A 75 7.83 18.36 -4.89
CA ALA A 75 7.80 16.92 -4.95
C ALA A 75 9.08 16.28 -4.41
N ALA A 76 8.91 15.13 -3.77
CA ALA A 76 9.99 14.24 -3.38
C ALA A 76 9.94 13.00 -4.28
N MET A 77 11.07 12.68 -4.90
CA MET A 77 11.21 11.43 -5.64
C MET A 77 11.32 10.28 -4.64
N LEU A 78 10.47 9.27 -4.80
CA LEU A 78 10.45 8.10 -3.93
C LEU A 78 11.45 7.08 -4.45
N THR A 79 12.01 6.28 -3.54
CA THR A 79 12.91 5.19 -3.91
C THR A 79 12.50 3.90 -3.20
N PRO A 80 12.67 2.75 -3.86
CA PRO A 80 12.35 1.46 -3.26
C PRO A 80 13.18 1.21 -2.00
N GLY A 81 12.55 0.63 -0.98
CA GLY A 81 13.24 0.17 0.22
C GLY A 81 13.95 -1.16 -0.01
N THR A 82 14.35 -1.82 1.09
CA THR A 82 15.07 -3.10 1.04
C THR A 82 14.22 -4.26 0.48
N ALA A 83 12.90 -4.22 0.64
CA ALA A 83 11.96 -5.16 0.02
C ALA A 83 11.67 -4.82 -1.45
N ARG A 84 12.14 -3.66 -1.93
CA ARG A 84 11.96 -3.13 -3.29
C ARG A 84 10.53 -2.72 -3.66
N GLY A 85 9.60 -2.78 -2.71
CA GLY A 85 8.24 -2.32 -2.87
C GLY A 85 7.30 -2.87 -1.80
N ILE A 86 6.01 -2.90 -2.11
CA ILE A 86 4.94 -3.23 -1.17
C ILE A 86 4.55 -4.71 -1.31
N GLU A 87 4.62 -5.46 -0.22
CA GLU A 87 4.19 -6.85 -0.13
C GLU A 87 2.69 -6.91 0.15
N LEU A 88 1.91 -7.34 -0.85
CA LEU A 88 0.46 -7.43 -0.74
C LEU A 88 0.06 -8.49 0.31
N GLY A 89 -0.86 -8.11 1.18
CA GLY A 89 -1.32 -8.91 2.31
C GLY A 89 -0.40 -8.90 3.54
N THR A 90 0.70 -8.14 3.52
CA THR A 90 1.67 -8.09 4.63
C THR A 90 1.96 -6.64 5.04
N TYR A 91 2.00 -6.39 6.35
CA TYR A 91 2.40 -5.10 6.89
C TYR A 91 3.92 -4.93 6.80
N GLN A 92 4.35 -3.75 6.36
CA GLN A 92 5.75 -3.31 6.38
C GLN A 92 5.80 -2.02 7.19
N ASN A 93 5.62 -2.16 8.49
CA ASN A 93 5.50 -1.04 9.42
C ASN A 93 6.88 -0.43 9.74
N TYR A 94 6.88 0.86 10.08
CA TYR A 94 7.93 1.41 10.93
C TYR A 94 7.49 1.35 12.41
N VAL A 95 8.45 1.51 13.32
CA VAL A 95 8.22 1.55 14.78
C VAL A 95 8.79 2.85 15.35
N LEU A 96 7.98 3.62 16.08
CA LEU A 96 8.37 4.90 16.69
C LEU A 96 8.76 4.75 18.17
N ASP A 97 9.33 5.82 18.73
CA ASP A 97 9.59 5.95 20.16
C ASP A 97 8.79 7.15 20.74
N PRO A 98 7.87 6.91 21.68
CA PRO A 98 7.40 5.60 22.15
C PRO A 98 6.58 4.84 21.08
N ASP A 99 6.57 3.51 21.14
CA ASP A 99 5.79 2.65 20.22
C ASP A 99 4.32 2.55 20.68
N VAL A 100 3.62 3.69 20.70
CA VAL A 100 2.21 3.76 21.09
C VAL A 100 1.48 4.82 20.26
N PRO A 101 0.23 4.58 19.83
CA PRO A 101 -0.57 5.62 19.19
C PRO A 101 -0.86 6.82 20.10
N HIS A 102 -0.84 8.03 19.52
CA HIS A 102 -1.11 9.30 20.17
C HIS A 102 -2.35 10.01 19.57
N PRO A 103 -3.58 9.48 19.72
CA PRO A 103 -4.77 10.09 19.13
C PRO A 103 -5.14 11.47 19.67
N GLN A 104 -4.67 11.83 20.86
CA GLN A 104 -4.80 13.16 21.44
C GLN A 104 -3.48 13.96 21.39
N GLY A 105 -2.43 13.41 20.79
CA GLY A 105 -1.08 13.96 20.83
C GLY A 105 -0.37 13.72 22.17
N TRP A 106 0.95 13.80 22.15
CA TRP A 106 1.78 13.56 23.34
C TRP A 106 2.57 14.81 23.73
N LYS A 107 2.02 15.57 24.68
CA LYS A 107 2.81 16.43 25.57
C LYS A 107 2.38 16.34 27.04
N GLY A 108 1.57 15.34 27.39
CA GLY A 108 0.85 15.32 28.67
C GLY A 108 -0.19 16.45 28.72
N ASP A 109 -0.76 16.66 29.90
CA ASP A 109 -1.58 17.83 30.20
C ASP A 109 -0.66 18.91 30.81
N ILE A 110 -0.06 19.74 29.95
CA ILE A 110 0.89 20.78 30.36
C ILE A 110 0.16 21.86 31.18
N ASN A 111 -1.15 22.01 30.98
CA ASN A 111 -1.95 23.07 31.58
C ASN A 111 -2.74 22.64 32.84
N GLY A 112 -2.85 21.34 33.12
CA GLY A 112 -3.53 20.76 34.28
C GLY A 112 -5.06 20.60 34.15
N ASP A 113 -5.65 20.68 32.95
CA ASP A 113 -7.10 20.61 32.72
C ASP A 113 -7.66 19.18 32.54
N GLY A 114 -6.80 18.16 32.61
CA GLY A 114 -7.13 16.75 32.38
C GLY A 114 -7.24 16.37 30.90
N VAL A 115 -6.87 17.24 29.97
CA VAL A 115 -6.82 17.02 28.53
C VAL A 115 -5.36 17.03 28.07
N ALA A 116 -4.97 16.06 27.26
CA ALA A 116 -3.61 16.04 26.71
C ALA A 116 -3.41 17.23 25.76
N ASP A 117 -2.39 18.04 26.03
CA ASP A 117 -1.92 19.12 25.17
C ASP A 117 -1.14 18.51 24.00
N GLY A 118 -1.71 18.51 22.80
CA GLY A 118 -1.03 17.96 21.64
C GLY A 118 -1.93 17.89 20.42
N ALA A 119 -1.31 17.86 19.23
CA ALA A 119 -2.03 17.48 18.03
C ALA A 119 -1.92 15.96 17.84
N ALA A 120 -2.96 15.31 17.35
CA ALA A 120 -2.98 13.88 17.08
C ALA A 120 -1.75 13.45 16.25
N GLY A 121 -1.11 12.36 16.65
CA GLY A 121 0.09 11.83 15.99
C GLY A 121 1.38 12.60 16.27
N THR A 122 1.41 13.53 17.23
CA THR A 122 2.64 14.27 17.59
C THR A 122 3.27 13.78 18.90
N GLY A 123 4.54 14.14 19.12
CA GLY A 123 5.26 13.93 20.39
C GLY A 123 6.16 12.70 20.42
N TYR A 124 6.46 12.13 19.25
CA TYR A 124 7.50 11.12 19.09
C TYR A 124 8.88 11.77 19.06
N THR A 125 9.93 10.99 19.33
CA THR A 125 11.30 11.49 19.19
C THR A 125 11.57 11.97 17.76
N ASN A 126 12.37 13.02 17.60
CA ASN A 126 12.78 13.50 16.26
C ASN A 126 13.86 12.60 15.61
N ALA A 127 14.18 11.46 16.23
CA ALA A 127 15.08 10.47 15.69
C ALA A 127 14.38 9.68 14.56
N PRO A 128 15.13 9.00 13.69
CA PRO A 128 14.57 7.97 12.82
C PRO A 128 13.72 6.97 13.60
N PRO A 129 12.71 6.35 12.98
CA PRO A 129 12.01 5.21 13.57
C PRO A 129 13.00 4.14 14.07
N ILE A 130 12.73 3.56 15.24
CA ILE A 130 13.54 2.47 15.83
C ILE A 130 13.64 1.31 14.82
N GLN A 131 12.56 1.06 14.10
CA GLN A 131 12.51 0.16 12.95
C GLN A 131 11.94 0.93 11.76
N GLN A 132 12.61 0.88 10.62
CA GLN A 132 12.11 1.46 9.38
C GLN A 132 11.31 0.42 8.59
N SER A 133 10.34 0.89 7.82
CA SER A 133 9.67 0.06 6.82
C SER A 133 10.66 -0.43 5.77
N THR A 134 10.40 -1.61 5.22
CA THR A 134 11.18 -2.17 4.11
C THR A 134 10.62 -1.78 2.73
N ALA A 135 9.43 -1.18 2.66
CA ALA A 135 8.74 -0.89 1.39
C ALA A 135 9.40 0.26 0.62
N PHE A 136 9.74 1.34 1.33
CA PHE A 136 10.34 2.56 0.79
C PHE A 136 11.61 2.89 1.54
N ALA A 137 12.61 3.41 0.83
CA ALA A 137 13.72 4.07 1.49
C ALA A 137 13.28 5.46 1.99
N PRO A 138 13.90 6.00 3.06
CA PRO A 138 13.58 7.34 3.52
C PRO A 138 13.89 8.38 2.45
N PHE A 139 13.08 9.44 2.41
CA PHE A 139 13.27 10.56 1.48
C PHE A 139 13.33 11.89 2.24
N SER A 140 13.94 12.90 1.62
CA SER A 140 14.01 14.24 2.21
C SER A 140 12.76 15.04 1.87
N PHE A 141 12.11 15.59 2.89
CA PHE A 141 10.98 16.49 2.75
C PHE A 141 11.22 17.72 3.62
N PHE A 142 11.34 18.89 2.99
CA PHE A 142 11.81 20.13 3.65
C PHE A 142 13.10 19.96 4.45
N GLY A 143 14.03 19.14 3.96
CA GLY A 143 15.32 18.89 4.62
C GLY A 143 15.27 17.91 5.78
N VAL A 144 14.10 17.33 6.09
CA VAL A 144 13.93 16.33 7.15
C VAL A 144 13.75 14.95 6.53
N SER A 145 14.35 13.93 7.15
CA SER A 145 14.14 12.53 6.74
C SER A 145 12.70 12.11 7.02
N THR A 146 12.05 11.61 5.99
CA THR A 146 10.65 11.20 6.00
C THR A 146 10.57 9.71 5.74
N TYR A 147 9.71 9.04 6.50
CA TYR A 147 9.56 7.59 6.44
C TYR A 147 8.12 7.25 6.10
N ILE A 148 7.94 6.25 5.25
CA ILE A 148 6.63 5.67 4.95
C ILE A 148 6.57 4.31 5.65
N GLY A 149 5.42 3.98 6.23
CA GLY A 149 5.15 2.68 6.82
C GLY A 149 3.79 2.17 6.40
N LEU A 150 3.62 0.85 6.38
CA LEU A 150 2.35 0.17 6.18
C LEU A 150 1.97 -0.46 7.53
N ASN A 151 1.44 0.38 8.41
CA ASN A 151 1.25 0.12 9.82
C ASN A 151 -0.12 -0.51 10.09
N PRO A 152 -0.21 -1.58 10.90
CA PRO A 152 -1.48 -2.23 11.21
C PRO A 152 -2.37 -1.40 12.13
N VAL A 153 -1.79 -0.47 12.89
CA VAL A 153 -2.49 0.46 13.77
C VAL A 153 -1.92 1.85 13.55
N GLY A 154 -2.82 2.81 13.29
CA GLY A 154 -2.52 4.22 13.10
C GLY A 154 -1.83 4.85 14.32
N TYR A 155 -0.60 5.36 14.20
CA TYR A 155 0.03 6.12 15.30
C TYR A 155 -0.72 7.42 15.59
N GLN A 156 -1.42 7.97 14.61
CA GLN A 156 -2.21 9.17 14.78
C GLN A 156 -3.63 8.90 15.31
N SER A 157 -4.28 7.80 14.95
CA SER A 157 -5.70 7.59 15.26
C SER A 157 -5.96 6.47 16.27
N GLY A 158 -4.98 5.59 16.48
CA GLY A 158 -5.16 4.32 17.20
C GLY A 158 -6.06 3.31 16.48
N GLN A 159 -6.51 3.59 15.25
CA GLN A 159 -7.39 2.70 14.50
C GLN A 159 -6.61 1.60 13.80
N ALA A 160 -7.22 0.43 13.67
CA ALA A 160 -6.66 -0.67 12.89
C ALA A 160 -6.84 -0.42 11.39
N HIS A 161 -5.84 -0.82 10.60
CA HIS A 161 -5.83 -0.73 9.14
C HIS A 161 -5.75 -2.11 8.50
N ALA A 162 -6.32 -2.26 7.31
CA ALA A 162 -6.18 -3.50 6.54
C ALA A 162 -4.74 -3.65 6.04
N ALA A 163 -4.31 -4.89 5.83
CA ALA A 163 -3.06 -5.14 5.13
C ALA A 163 -3.19 -4.67 3.67
N PRO A 164 -2.09 -4.24 3.01
CA PRO A 164 -2.12 -3.72 1.65
C PRO A 164 -2.80 -4.69 0.67
N SER A 165 -3.77 -4.21 -0.10
CA SER A 165 -4.40 -5.00 -1.17
C SER A 165 -4.57 -4.18 -2.44
N VAL A 166 -4.59 -4.88 -3.57
CA VAL A 166 -4.82 -4.29 -4.89
C VAL A 166 -5.78 -5.19 -5.65
N ASP A 167 -6.83 -4.59 -6.20
CA ASP A 167 -7.85 -5.27 -6.98
C ASP A 167 -7.88 -4.70 -8.40
N LEU A 168 -7.86 -5.59 -9.39
CA LEU A 168 -8.08 -5.25 -10.80
C LEU A 168 -9.55 -5.32 -11.14
N ASP A 169 -10.06 -4.33 -11.85
CA ASP A 169 -11.36 -4.42 -12.50
C ASP A 169 -11.18 -4.96 -13.93
N MET A 170 -11.37 -6.27 -14.10
CA MET A 170 -11.22 -6.89 -15.42
C MET A 170 -12.33 -6.49 -16.41
N SER A 171 -13.42 -5.90 -15.93
CA SER A 171 -14.48 -5.39 -16.82
C SER A 171 -14.11 -4.05 -17.47
N SER A 172 -13.11 -3.36 -16.91
CA SER A 172 -12.64 -2.06 -17.38
C SER A 172 -11.52 -2.13 -18.43
N CYS A 173 -11.10 -3.33 -18.83
CA CYS A 173 -9.93 -3.50 -19.68
C CYS A 173 -10.14 -2.93 -21.09
N VAL A 174 -9.21 -2.10 -21.54
CA VAL A 174 -9.08 -1.65 -22.93
C VAL A 174 -7.77 -2.22 -23.49
N GLY A 175 -7.89 -3.22 -24.38
CA GLY A 175 -6.74 -4.02 -24.80
C GLY A 175 -6.19 -4.83 -23.63
N ASN A 176 -4.91 -4.62 -23.29
CA ASN A 176 -4.26 -5.30 -22.16
C ASN A 176 -4.24 -4.46 -20.88
N VAL A 177 -4.81 -3.26 -20.89
CA VAL A 177 -4.74 -2.32 -19.77
C VAL A 177 -6.06 -2.28 -19.05
N CYS A 178 -6.07 -2.60 -17.76
CA CYS A 178 -7.24 -2.63 -16.90
C CYS A 178 -7.12 -1.58 -15.79
N SER A 179 -8.23 -1.07 -15.31
CA SER A 179 -8.26 -0.21 -14.12
C SER A 179 -7.96 -1.05 -12.88
N LEU A 180 -7.34 -0.41 -11.89
CA LEU A 180 -7.06 -1.02 -10.61
C LEU A 180 -7.40 -0.07 -9.47
N THR A 181 -7.70 -0.64 -8.30
CA THR A 181 -7.89 0.06 -7.03
C THR A 181 -6.99 -0.54 -5.96
N ALA A 182 -6.51 0.28 -5.02
CA ALA A 182 -5.69 -0.20 -3.90
C ALA A 182 -6.25 0.23 -2.54
N ASP A 183 -6.24 -0.69 -1.59
CA ASP A 183 -6.33 -0.39 -0.15
C ASP A 183 -4.92 -0.37 0.41
N LEU A 184 -4.45 0.84 0.72
CA LEU A 184 -3.18 1.06 1.43
C LEU A 184 -3.48 1.84 2.71
N SER A 185 -4.57 1.49 3.41
CA SER A 185 -5.05 2.19 4.61
C SER A 185 -3.97 2.34 5.69
N GLY A 186 -3.09 1.34 5.82
CA GLY A 186 -1.95 1.38 6.74
C GLY A 186 -0.83 2.34 6.33
N TRP A 187 -0.91 3.03 5.19
CA TRP A 187 0.11 3.98 4.75
C TRP A 187 0.15 5.19 5.69
N GLU A 188 1.22 5.23 6.47
CA GLU A 188 1.54 6.32 7.38
C GLU A 188 2.85 6.98 6.97
N VAL A 189 2.95 8.26 7.29
CA VAL A 189 4.15 9.06 7.08
C VAL A 189 4.65 9.58 8.41
N PHE A 190 5.90 9.28 8.73
CA PHE A 190 6.59 9.87 9.88
C PHE A 190 7.54 10.98 9.42
N TRP A 191 7.38 12.16 10.00
CA TRP A 191 8.19 13.35 9.73
C TRP A 191 8.31 14.19 11.00
N ASN A 192 9.54 14.51 11.40
CA ASN A 192 9.86 15.45 12.49
C ASN A 192 9.06 15.22 13.79
N GLY A 193 9.11 13.99 14.32
CA GLY A 193 8.43 13.63 15.57
C GLY A 193 6.90 13.56 15.47
N SER A 194 6.37 13.54 14.24
CA SER A 194 4.94 13.45 13.96
C SER A 194 4.63 12.31 12.98
N SER A 195 3.63 11.50 13.28
CA SER A 195 3.02 10.55 12.34
C SER A 195 1.72 11.10 11.77
N PHE A 196 1.49 10.84 10.49
CA PHE A 196 0.30 11.21 9.75
C PHE A 196 -0.24 9.99 9.02
N GLU A 197 -1.53 9.70 9.19
CA GLU A 197 -2.19 8.78 8.27
C GLU A 197 -2.33 9.45 6.90
N GLN A 198 -1.96 8.74 5.84
CA GLN A 198 -2.09 9.23 4.46
C GLN A 198 -2.62 8.15 3.51
N GLY A 199 -3.04 7.01 4.06
CA GLY A 199 -3.43 5.85 3.28
C GLY A 199 -4.79 5.95 2.59
N PRO A 200 -4.85 5.62 1.29
CA PRO A 200 -6.10 5.45 0.56
C PRO A 200 -6.84 4.22 1.10
N ARG A 201 -8.16 4.31 1.18
CA ARG A 201 -9.01 3.23 1.70
C ARG A 201 -10.32 3.11 0.91
N PRO A 202 -10.94 1.92 0.77
CA PRO A 202 -12.11 1.68 -0.08
C PRO A 202 -13.34 2.52 0.25
N VAL A 203 -13.43 3.01 1.49
CA VAL A 203 -14.45 3.97 1.90
C VAL A 203 -13.90 5.39 1.74
N ASN A 204 -14.39 6.12 0.73
CA ASN A 204 -14.14 7.57 0.53
C ASN A 204 -14.83 8.43 1.62
N THR A 205 -14.75 8.00 2.88
CA THR A 205 -15.32 8.67 4.05
C THR A 205 -14.17 9.21 4.88
N GLY A 206 -13.75 10.44 4.60
CA GLY A 206 -12.67 11.10 5.33
C GLY A 206 -11.75 11.93 4.43
N PRO A 207 -10.59 12.37 4.94
CA PRO A 207 -9.65 13.22 4.21
C PRO A 207 -8.81 12.45 3.17
N PHE A 208 -9.06 11.15 2.96
CA PHE A 208 -8.28 10.29 2.06
C PHE A 208 -9.08 9.96 0.81
N GLY A 209 -8.47 10.16 -0.36
CA GLY A 209 -9.01 9.68 -1.63
C GLY A 209 -8.69 8.21 -1.87
N LEU A 210 -9.55 7.53 -2.63
CA LEU A 210 -9.30 6.19 -3.14
C LEU A 210 -8.07 6.18 -4.06
N ALA A 211 -7.22 5.16 -3.90
CA ALA A 211 -6.13 4.92 -4.84
C ALA A 211 -6.64 4.19 -6.07
N THR A 212 -6.43 4.82 -7.22
CA THR A 212 -6.85 4.30 -8.52
C THR A 212 -5.71 4.40 -9.52
N GLY A 213 -5.77 3.59 -10.56
CA GLY A 213 -4.80 3.65 -11.63
C GLY A 213 -5.02 2.55 -12.65
N VAL A 214 -3.95 2.15 -13.31
CA VAL A 214 -4.00 1.17 -14.42
C VAL A 214 -2.94 0.09 -14.27
N TYR A 215 -3.26 -1.09 -14.78
CA TYR A 215 -2.37 -2.25 -14.84
C TYR A 215 -2.37 -2.86 -16.24
N ASP A 216 -1.20 -3.09 -16.80
CA ASP A 216 -1.02 -3.80 -18.06
C ASP A 216 -0.80 -5.30 -17.80
N LEU A 217 -1.73 -6.13 -18.28
CA LEU A 217 -1.72 -7.58 -18.10
C LEU A 217 -0.50 -8.28 -18.75
N VAL A 218 0.10 -7.67 -19.77
CA VAL A 218 1.24 -8.24 -20.53
C VAL A 218 2.56 -7.78 -19.95
N THR A 219 2.75 -6.47 -19.78
CA THR A 219 4.01 -5.92 -19.25
C THR A 219 4.11 -6.03 -17.73
N ARG A 220 2.97 -6.26 -17.06
CA ARG A 220 2.80 -6.27 -15.60
C ARG A 220 3.17 -4.95 -14.93
N GLN A 221 3.18 -3.87 -15.71
CA GLN A 221 3.40 -2.53 -15.18
C GLN A 221 2.12 -1.96 -14.61
N TYR A 222 2.25 -1.15 -13.56
CA TYR A 222 1.14 -0.46 -12.94
C TYR A 222 1.49 1.00 -12.66
N SER A 223 0.46 1.84 -12.59
CA SER A 223 0.51 3.15 -11.95
C SER A 223 -0.65 3.28 -10.98
N LEU A 224 -0.45 4.06 -9.91
CA LEU A 224 -1.39 4.28 -8.84
C LEU A 224 -1.28 5.72 -8.34
N ASP A 225 -2.42 6.39 -8.27
CA ASP A 225 -2.53 7.77 -7.83
C ASP A 225 -3.56 7.90 -6.72
N TRP A 226 -3.27 8.72 -5.71
CA TRP A 226 -4.28 9.18 -4.76
C TRP A 226 -3.93 10.53 -4.15
N VAL A 227 -4.96 11.18 -3.62
CA VAL A 227 -4.83 12.38 -2.79
C VAL A 227 -5.03 12.00 -1.34
N SER A 228 -4.17 12.49 -0.46
CA SER A 228 -4.26 12.29 0.99
C SER A 228 -4.24 13.63 1.70
N GLN A 229 -5.34 14.05 2.32
CA GLN A 229 -5.33 15.21 3.18
C GLN A 229 -4.88 14.81 4.59
N ILE A 230 -3.89 15.55 5.11
CA ILE A 230 -3.35 15.35 6.44
C ILE A 230 -4.36 15.85 7.45
N ASN A 231 -4.76 15.00 8.38
CA ASN A 231 -5.56 15.38 9.54
C ASN A 231 -4.61 15.59 10.72
N GLY A 232 -4.73 16.67 11.49
CA GLY A 232 -3.88 16.93 12.65
C GLY A 232 -2.41 17.28 12.34
N GLY A 233 -1.65 17.50 13.41
CA GLY A 233 -0.24 17.92 13.38
C GLY A 233 0.03 19.26 12.67
N PRO A 234 1.32 19.57 12.40
CA PRO A 234 1.74 20.85 11.80
C PRO A 234 1.23 21.12 10.38
N PHE A 235 0.84 20.06 9.65
CA PHE A 235 0.34 20.14 8.27
C PHE A 235 -1.17 19.88 8.17
N ASN A 236 -1.92 20.10 9.26
CA ASN A 236 -3.36 19.87 9.27
C ASN A 236 -4.08 20.57 8.11
N GLY A 237 -4.90 19.82 7.38
CA GLY A 237 -5.68 20.29 6.24
C GLY A 237 -4.91 20.36 4.92
N VAL A 238 -3.60 20.11 4.92
CA VAL A 238 -2.78 20.10 3.70
C VAL A 238 -2.96 18.78 2.96
N SER A 239 -3.13 18.87 1.64
CA SER A 239 -3.22 17.69 0.78
C SER A 239 -1.84 17.27 0.26
N GLY A 240 -1.58 15.98 0.28
CA GLY A 240 -0.54 15.29 -0.46
C GLY A 240 -1.12 14.62 -1.69
N PHE A 241 -0.33 14.52 -2.75
CA PHE A 241 -0.58 13.71 -3.92
C PHE A 241 0.51 12.66 -4.01
N TRP A 242 0.10 11.40 -4.14
CA TRP A 242 1.01 10.27 -4.26
C TRP A 242 0.85 9.66 -5.64
N HIS A 243 1.98 9.42 -6.29
CA HIS A 243 2.09 8.64 -7.50
C HIS A 243 3.09 7.51 -7.25
N ILE A 244 2.63 6.27 -7.39
CA ILE A 244 3.50 5.09 -7.33
C ILE A 244 3.32 4.27 -8.60
N GLU A 245 4.43 3.88 -9.18
CA GLU A 245 4.47 3.04 -10.36
C GLU A 245 5.57 1.99 -10.26
N GLY A 246 5.43 0.94 -11.06
CA GLY A 246 6.40 -0.13 -11.11
C GLY A 246 5.81 -1.38 -11.75
N SER A 247 6.14 -2.55 -11.20
CA SER A 247 5.70 -3.84 -11.74
C SER A 247 5.27 -4.82 -10.67
N VAL A 248 4.39 -5.75 -11.03
CA VAL A 248 3.89 -6.80 -10.13
C VAL A 248 4.75 -8.06 -10.28
N VAL A 249 5.33 -8.51 -9.16
CA VAL A 249 6.08 -9.76 -9.05
C VAL A 249 5.25 -10.76 -8.24
N PRO A 250 4.60 -11.75 -8.89
CA PRO A 250 3.82 -12.76 -8.21
C PRO A 250 4.70 -13.61 -7.28
N VAL A 251 4.18 -14.03 -6.13
CA VAL A 251 4.84 -15.07 -5.33
C VAL A 251 4.83 -16.38 -6.14
N PRO A 252 5.97 -17.01 -6.40
CA PRO A 252 5.98 -18.29 -7.10
C PRO A 252 5.16 -19.31 -6.31
N ALA A 253 4.13 -19.89 -6.93
CA ALA A 253 3.29 -20.95 -6.35
C ALA A 253 4.11 -22.16 -5.83
N ALA A 254 5.36 -22.30 -6.30
CA ALA A 254 6.32 -23.27 -5.81
C ALA A 254 6.55 -23.19 -4.29
N VAL A 255 6.55 -22.00 -3.67
CA VAL A 255 6.74 -21.86 -2.21
C VAL A 255 5.64 -22.59 -1.43
N TRP A 256 4.39 -22.49 -1.91
CA TRP A 256 3.25 -23.19 -1.32
C TRP A 256 3.27 -24.70 -1.60
N LEU A 257 3.71 -25.13 -2.79
CA LEU A 257 3.87 -26.55 -3.13
C LEU A 257 4.99 -27.21 -2.32
N PHE A 258 6.08 -26.51 -2.05
CA PHE A 258 7.16 -27.04 -1.21
C PHE A 258 6.80 -27.03 0.28
N ALA A 259 6.12 -26.00 0.77
CA ALA A 259 5.63 -25.97 2.16
C ALA A 259 4.59 -27.06 2.44
N SER A 260 3.64 -27.27 1.52
CA SER A 260 2.64 -28.34 1.63
C SER A 260 3.24 -29.73 1.40
N GLY A 261 4.21 -29.87 0.49
CA GLY A 261 4.96 -31.11 0.28
C GLY A 261 5.78 -31.53 1.51
N LEU A 262 6.42 -30.58 2.19
CA LEU A 262 7.18 -30.85 3.42
C LEU A 262 6.26 -31.23 4.59
N ALA A 263 5.12 -30.56 4.74
CA ALA A 263 4.10 -30.93 5.73
C ALA A 263 3.51 -32.32 5.45
N GLY A 264 3.27 -32.65 4.17
CA GLY A 264 2.82 -33.98 3.74
C GLY A 264 3.84 -35.08 4.07
N LEU A 265 5.13 -34.83 3.85
CA LEU A 265 6.21 -35.75 4.20
C LEU A 265 6.35 -35.95 5.73
N ALA A 266 6.22 -34.89 6.52
CA ALA A 266 6.25 -34.99 7.98
C ALA A 266 5.04 -35.77 8.53
N ALA A 267 3.86 -35.64 7.92
CA ALA A 267 2.67 -36.41 8.27
C ALA A 267 2.79 -37.89 7.87
N ALA A 268 3.38 -38.18 6.70
CA ALA A 268 3.65 -39.54 6.24
C ALA A 268 4.69 -40.27 7.12
N ALA A 269 5.76 -39.58 7.52
CA ALA A 269 6.79 -40.12 8.40
C ALA A 269 6.29 -40.46 9.82
N ARG A 270 5.16 -39.89 10.26
CA ARG A 270 4.53 -40.19 11.56
C ARG A 270 3.61 -41.40 11.55
N ARG A 271 3.25 -41.95 10.38
CA ARG A 271 2.49 -43.21 10.33
C ARG A 271 3.47 -44.38 10.48
N LYS A 272 3.66 -44.83 11.72
CA LYS A 272 4.29 -46.14 11.99
C LYS A 272 3.47 -47.25 11.31
N PRO A 273 4.12 -48.25 10.71
CA PRO A 273 3.41 -49.45 10.25
C PRO A 273 2.88 -50.19 11.48
N VAL A 274 1.58 -50.49 11.46
CA VAL A 274 0.93 -51.50 12.32
C VAL A 274 0.90 -52.80 11.55
#